data_AF-A0ABD2QQP0-F1
#
_entry.id   AF-A0ABD2QQP0-F1
#
_cell.length_a   1.000
_cell.length_b   1.000
_cell.length_c   1.000
_cell.angle_alpha   90.00
_cell.angle_beta   90.00
_cell.angle_gamma   90.00
#
_symmetry.space_group_name_H-M   'P 1'
#
loop_
_entity.id
_entity.type
_entity.pdbx_description
1 polymer ?
#
loop_
_entity_poly.entity_id
_entity_poly.type
_entity_poly.pdbx_seq_one_letter_code
_entity_poly.pdbx_strand_id
1 'polypeptide(L)'
;MTVFGVENRDTLTHKATGYSAKLLKKPDQCRAVYACSHLFWVDDQDGIKDGERVLLCLKRSLRIANAAQQQANVTRGSSGPVTLFVEILNMYLYFFEKGNPQITSSAIQSLIELIKTEMQSDATTPDKASDAFFSSTLRYVQFQKQKGGLMGEKYGPIKV
;
A
#
# COMPACT_ATOMS: atom_id res chain seq x y z
N MET A 1 0.70 -7.58 26.24
CA MET A 1 0.25 -6.61 27.26
C MET A 1 0.31 -5.22 26.67
N THR A 2 -0.82 -4.55 26.47
CA THR A 2 -0.87 -3.17 25.94
C THR A 2 -0.86 -2.17 27.09
N VAL A 3 0.18 -1.34 27.18
CA VAL A 3 0.36 -0.37 28.28
C VAL A 3 -0.65 0.79 28.21
N PHE A 4 -1.11 1.15 27.00
CA PHE A 4 -2.10 2.20 26.80
C PHE A 4 -3.52 1.63 26.74
N GLY A 5 -4.46 2.26 27.47
CA GLY A 5 -5.90 2.01 27.33
C GLY A 5 -6.45 2.50 25.98
N VAL A 6 -7.70 2.13 25.67
CA VAL A 6 -8.33 2.33 24.36
C VAL A 6 -8.33 3.81 23.93
N GLU A 7 -8.76 4.73 24.79
CA GLU A 7 -8.85 6.17 24.48
C GLU A 7 -7.48 6.80 24.22
N ASN A 8 -6.49 6.46 25.04
CA ASN A 8 -5.11 6.94 24.89
C ASN A 8 -4.50 6.40 23.60
N ARG A 9 -4.73 5.11 23.29
CA ARG A 9 -4.27 4.51 22.04
C ARG A 9 -4.93 5.15 20.83
N ASP A 10 -6.25 5.38 20.85
CA ASP A 10 -6.97 6.04 19.75
C ASP A 10 -6.41 7.44 19.50
N THR A 11 -6.21 8.22 20.56
CA THR A 11 -5.60 9.56 20.50
C THR A 11 -4.19 9.52 19.89
N LEU A 12 -3.34 8.59 20.35
CA LEU A 12 -1.97 8.46 19.85
C LEU A 12 -1.93 8.04 18.38
N THR A 13 -2.75 7.06 17.99
CA THR A 13 -2.80 6.58 16.60
C THR A 13 -3.34 7.65 15.64
N HIS A 14 -4.38 8.39 16.04
CA HIS A 14 -4.90 9.53 15.27
C HIS A 14 -3.84 10.62 15.11
N LYS A 15 -3.15 11.02 16.20
CA LYS A 15 -2.07 12.02 16.13
C LYS A 15 -0.89 11.55 15.27
N ALA A 16 -0.42 10.32 15.45
CA ALA A 16 0.68 9.74 14.68
C ALA A 16 0.36 9.75 13.18
N THR A 17 -0.85 9.30 12.81
CA THR A 17 -1.32 9.34 11.42
C THR A 17 -1.43 10.78 10.92
N GLY A 18 -1.91 11.71 11.74
CA GLY A 18 -1.98 13.13 11.43
C GLY A 18 -0.61 13.77 11.14
N TYR A 19 0.41 13.45 11.94
CA TYR A 19 1.78 13.97 11.76
C TYR A 19 2.54 13.28 10.62
N SER A 20 2.32 11.99 10.38
CA SER A 20 2.93 11.26 9.25
C SER A 20 2.67 11.95 7.90
N ALA A 21 1.46 12.49 7.73
CA ALA A 21 1.07 13.20 6.52
C ALA A 21 1.56 14.66 6.45
N LYS A 22 2.27 15.14 7.46
CA LYS A 22 2.85 16.50 7.53
C LYS A 22 4.38 16.49 7.35
N LEU A 23 5.01 15.34 7.10
CA LEU A 23 6.44 15.27 6.78
C LEU A 23 6.76 16.15 5.57
N LEU A 24 8.00 16.61 5.41
CA LEU A 24 8.32 17.55 4.33
C LEU A 24 8.31 16.88 2.95
N LYS A 25 9.00 15.75 2.82
CA LYS A 25 9.18 15.05 1.53
C LYS A 25 8.00 14.13 1.25
N LYS A 26 7.45 14.18 0.03
CA LYS A 26 6.30 13.35 -0.37
C LYS A 26 6.53 11.84 -0.26
N PRO A 27 7.71 11.29 -0.65
CA PRO A 27 7.99 9.87 -0.43
C PRO A 27 7.92 9.49 1.04
N ASP A 28 8.52 10.30 1.92
CA ASP A 28 8.52 10.04 3.36
C ASP A 28 7.12 10.16 3.96
N GLN A 29 6.33 11.16 3.54
CA GLN A 29 4.90 11.26 3.88
C GLN A 29 4.15 9.98 3.49
N CYS A 30 4.33 9.51 2.26
CA CYS A 30 3.64 8.33 1.74
C CYS A 30 3.94 7.07 2.57
N ARG A 31 5.23 6.84 2.85
CA ARG A 31 5.71 5.70 3.63
C ARG A 31 5.23 5.73 5.06
N ALA A 32 5.34 6.89 5.71
CA ALA A 32 4.87 7.05 7.07
C ALA A 32 3.34 6.84 7.17
N VAL A 33 2.56 7.35 6.21
CA VAL A 33 1.10 7.20 6.20
C VAL A 33 0.67 5.74 6.00
N TYR A 34 1.27 4.99 5.06
CA TYR A 34 0.88 3.58 4.92
C TYR A 34 1.39 2.76 6.10
N ALA A 35 2.53 3.10 6.71
CA ALA A 35 3.02 2.42 7.90
C ALA A 35 2.04 2.57 9.08
N CYS A 36 1.38 3.73 9.20
CA CYS A 36 0.32 3.94 10.19
C CYS A 36 -0.89 3.00 10.03
N SER A 37 -1.10 2.38 8.86
CA SER A 37 -2.18 1.40 8.68
C SER A 37 -2.07 0.21 9.64
N HIS A 38 -0.85 -0.23 9.99
CA HIS A 38 -0.61 -1.31 10.96
C HIS A 38 -1.04 -0.94 12.38
N LEU A 39 -1.14 0.35 12.71
CA LEU A 39 -1.63 0.78 14.02
C LEU A 39 -3.12 0.45 14.22
N PHE A 40 -3.86 0.30 13.11
CA PHE A 40 -5.29 -0.02 13.05
C PHE A 40 -5.56 -1.50 12.79
N TRP A 41 -4.52 -2.32 12.63
CA TRP A 41 -4.67 -3.76 12.39
C TRP A 41 -3.54 -4.56 13.06
N VAL A 42 -3.83 -5.09 14.24
CA VAL A 42 -2.90 -5.87 15.06
C VAL A 42 -3.41 -7.31 15.16
N ASP A 43 -2.57 -8.27 14.75
CA ASP A 43 -2.90 -9.70 14.78
C ASP A 43 -2.62 -10.34 16.16
N ASP A 44 -3.19 -9.74 17.21
CA ASP A 44 -3.21 -10.30 18.57
C ASP A 44 -4.65 -10.64 18.98
N GLN A 45 -4.83 -11.48 20.00
CA GLN A 45 -6.14 -11.94 20.47
C GLN A 45 -7.10 -10.77 20.81
N ASP A 46 -6.57 -9.71 21.39
CA ASP A 46 -7.28 -8.45 21.70
C ASP A 46 -6.81 -7.28 20.84
N GLY A 47 -6.22 -7.59 19.68
CA GLY A 47 -5.71 -6.60 18.74
C GLY A 47 -6.83 -5.84 18.03
N ILE A 48 -6.62 -4.53 17.81
CA ILE A 48 -7.56 -3.72 17.03
C ILE A 48 -7.54 -4.20 15.57
N LYS A 49 -8.72 -4.41 14.98
CA LYS A 49 -8.91 -4.74 13.56
C LYS A 49 -9.90 -3.78 12.91
N ASP A 50 -9.47 -2.53 12.75
CA ASP A 50 -10.23 -1.48 12.08
C ASP A 50 -9.84 -1.40 10.61
N GLY A 51 -10.54 -2.19 9.80
CA GLY A 51 -10.28 -2.30 8.36
C GLY A 51 -10.55 -1.01 7.58
N GLU A 52 -11.47 -0.16 8.05
CA GLU A 52 -11.81 1.10 7.40
C GLU A 52 -10.70 2.12 7.55
N ARG A 53 -10.12 2.23 8.76
CA ARG A 53 -8.96 3.11 9.00
C ARG A 53 -7.70 2.62 8.31
N VAL A 54 -7.51 1.30 8.18
CA VAL A 54 -6.46 0.73 7.30
C VAL A 54 -6.64 1.25 5.87
N LEU A 55 -7.83 1.06 5.28
CA LEU A 55 -8.09 1.47 3.91
C LEU A 55 -7.97 3.01 3.75
N LEU A 56 -8.36 3.79 4.75
CA LEU A 56 -8.19 5.24 4.75
C LEU A 56 -6.71 5.64 4.65
N CYS A 57 -5.83 5.00 5.43
CA CYS A 57 -4.38 5.23 5.36
C CYS A 57 -3.86 4.88 3.96
N LEU A 58 -4.20 3.70 3.43
CA LEU A 58 -3.74 3.26 2.12
C LEU A 58 -4.23 4.16 0.98
N LYS A 59 -5.50 4.59 1.00
CA LYS A 59 -6.06 5.56 0.03
C LYS A 59 -5.35 6.92 0.14
N ARG A 60 -5.03 7.36 1.36
CA ARG A 60 -4.27 8.61 1.55
C ARG A 60 -2.84 8.49 1.01
N SER A 61 -2.15 7.37 1.25
CA SER A 61 -0.84 7.09 0.66
C SER A 61 -0.88 7.07 -0.86
N LEU A 62 -1.90 6.46 -1.47
CA LEU A 62 -2.08 6.50 -2.94
C LEU A 62 -2.21 7.93 -3.46
N ARG A 63 -2.96 8.81 -2.79
CA ARG A 63 -3.05 10.23 -3.19
C ARG A 63 -1.70 10.94 -3.09
N ILE A 64 -0.91 10.65 -2.05
CA ILE A 64 0.42 11.23 -1.86
C ILE A 64 1.39 10.72 -2.92
N ALA A 65 1.36 9.42 -3.24
CA ALA A 65 2.16 8.81 -4.31
C ALA A 65 1.84 9.42 -5.67
N ASN A 66 0.56 9.61 -6.00
CA ASN A 66 0.12 10.31 -7.21
C ASN A 66 0.65 11.75 -7.27
N ALA A 67 0.54 12.50 -6.17
CA ALA A 67 1.08 13.87 -6.11
C ALA A 67 2.61 13.89 -6.30
N ALA A 68 3.32 12.90 -5.77
CA ALA A 68 4.76 12.76 -5.93
C ALA A 68 5.14 12.39 -7.38
N GLN A 69 4.37 11.52 -8.04
CA GLN A 69 4.50 11.19 -9.47
C GLN A 69 4.31 12.42 -10.35
N GLN A 70 3.27 13.20 -10.12
CA GLN A 70 3.03 14.45 -10.86
C GLN A 70 4.18 15.45 -10.69
N GLN A 71 4.75 15.57 -9.49
CA GLN A 71 5.91 16.45 -9.24
C GLN A 71 7.18 15.97 -9.95
N ALA A 72 7.42 14.65 -9.96
CA ALA A 72 8.55 14.05 -10.65
C ALA A 72 8.46 14.25 -12.17
N ASN A 73 7.27 14.10 -12.76
CA ASN A 73 7.07 14.29 -14.20
C ASN A 73 7.38 15.72 -14.67
N VAL A 74 7.21 16.73 -13.80
CA VAL A 74 7.57 18.13 -14.10
C VAL A 74 9.08 18.36 -13.94
N THR A 75 9.74 17.64 -13.05
CA THR A 75 11.16 17.80 -12.72
C THR A 75 11.99 16.81 -13.55
N ARG A 76 12.41 17.24 -14.75
CA ARG A 76 13.19 16.39 -15.68
C ARG A 76 14.36 15.69 -14.96
N GLY A 77 14.45 14.37 -15.10
CA GLY A 77 15.56 13.56 -14.57
C GLY A 77 15.31 12.92 -13.20
N SER A 78 14.15 13.11 -12.58
CA SER A 78 13.75 12.32 -11.40
C SER A 78 12.95 11.10 -11.84
N SER A 79 13.36 9.91 -11.41
CA SER A 79 12.48 8.73 -11.46
C SER A 79 11.21 9.04 -10.66
N GLY A 80 10.07 8.92 -11.30
CA GLY A 80 8.78 8.97 -10.62
C GLY A 80 8.67 7.82 -9.60
N PRO A 81 7.97 8.01 -8.48
CA PRO A 81 7.86 7.02 -7.41
C PRO A 81 6.96 5.84 -7.77
N VAL A 82 7.17 5.20 -8.92
CA VAL A 82 6.61 3.88 -9.23
C VAL A 82 6.84 2.93 -8.05
N THR A 83 8.02 2.99 -7.44
CA THR A 83 8.35 2.26 -6.21
C THR A 83 7.31 2.44 -5.10
N LEU A 84 6.80 3.66 -4.87
CA LEU A 84 5.80 3.90 -3.82
C LEU A 84 4.47 3.21 -4.14
N PHE A 85 4.06 3.16 -5.40
CA PHE A 85 2.86 2.41 -5.78
C PHE A 85 3.05 0.90 -5.54
N VAL A 86 4.22 0.36 -5.85
CA VAL A 86 4.55 -1.06 -5.58
C VAL A 86 4.61 -1.35 -4.08
N GLU A 87 5.18 -0.45 -3.27
CA GLU A 87 5.16 -0.54 -1.80
C GLU A 87 3.72 -0.57 -1.27
N ILE A 88 2.87 0.35 -1.74
CA ILE A 88 1.46 0.38 -1.35
C ILE A 88 0.74 -0.90 -1.79
N LEU A 89 1.00 -1.41 -3.00
CA LEU A 89 0.44 -2.69 -3.47
C LEU A 89 0.77 -3.83 -2.51
N ASN A 90 2.01 -3.92 -2.04
CA ASN A 90 2.40 -4.92 -1.05
C ASN A 90 1.66 -4.75 0.29
N MET A 91 1.34 -3.52 0.70
CA MET A 91 0.48 -3.28 1.87
C MET A 91 -0.97 -3.75 1.63
N TYR A 92 -1.54 -3.49 0.45
CA TYR A 92 -2.85 -4.05 0.08
C TYR A 92 -2.82 -5.59 0.14
N LEU A 93 -1.81 -6.24 -0.44
CA LEU A 93 -1.67 -7.70 -0.41
C LEU A 93 -1.54 -8.23 1.03
N TYR A 94 -0.76 -7.56 1.88
CA TYR A 94 -0.64 -7.93 3.30
C TYR A 94 -2.00 -7.93 3.99
N PHE A 95 -2.74 -6.82 3.96
CA PHE A 95 -4.04 -6.74 4.65
C PHE A 95 -5.11 -7.60 4.00
N PHE A 96 -5.02 -7.83 2.69
CA PHE A 96 -5.84 -8.81 1.99
C PHE A 96 -5.63 -10.20 2.58
N GLU A 97 -4.39 -10.65 2.75
CA GLU A 97 -4.07 -11.96 3.35
C GLU A 97 -4.45 -12.06 4.83
N LYS A 98 -4.37 -10.95 5.57
CA LYS A 98 -4.84 -10.87 6.96
C LYS A 98 -6.37 -10.87 7.10
N GLY A 99 -7.09 -10.88 5.99
CA GLY A 99 -8.55 -11.00 5.98
C GLY A 99 -9.28 -9.69 6.23
N ASN A 100 -8.65 -8.53 5.97
CA ASN A 100 -9.35 -7.25 6.02
C ASN A 100 -10.40 -7.17 4.89
N PRO A 101 -11.71 -7.13 5.19
CA PRO A 101 -12.77 -7.17 4.18
C PRO A 101 -12.83 -5.89 3.33
N GLN A 102 -12.25 -4.79 3.81
CA GLN A 102 -12.17 -3.53 3.07
C GLN A 102 -11.17 -3.59 1.92
N ILE A 103 -10.28 -4.58 1.93
CA ILE A 103 -9.31 -4.81 0.85
C ILE A 103 -9.88 -5.86 -0.09
N THR A 104 -10.16 -5.47 -1.32
CA THR A 104 -10.77 -6.36 -2.32
C THR A 104 -9.77 -6.73 -3.42
N SER A 105 -10.01 -7.88 -4.06
CA SER A 105 -9.26 -8.28 -5.26
C SER A 105 -9.39 -7.24 -6.38
N SER A 106 -10.54 -6.57 -6.50
CA SER A 106 -10.74 -5.48 -7.46
C SER A 106 -9.85 -4.27 -7.17
N ALA A 107 -9.69 -3.86 -5.91
CA ALA A 107 -8.80 -2.75 -5.55
C ALA A 107 -7.34 -3.09 -5.85
N ILE A 108 -6.92 -4.34 -5.59
CA ILE A 108 -5.58 -4.84 -5.94
C ILE A 108 -5.39 -4.83 -7.46
N GLN A 109 -6.37 -5.31 -8.23
CA GLN A 109 -6.34 -5.33 -9.69
C GLN A 109 -6.17 -3.91 -10.26
N SER A 110 -6.99 -2.96 -9.81
CA SER A 110 -6.90 -1.56 -10.26
C SER A 110 -5.53 -0.94 -9.94
N LEU A 111 -4.92 -1.30 -8.81
CA LEU A 111 -3.59 -0.80 -8.45
C LEU A 111 -2.49 -1.43 -9.32
N ILE A 112 -2.59 -2.72 -9.65
CA ILE A 112 -1.68 -3.38 -10.60
C ILE A 112 -1.76 -2.71 -11.99
N GLU A 113 -2.97 -2.40 -12.46
CA GLU A 113 -3.20 -1.72 -13.74
C GLU A 113 -2.64 -0.29 -13.74
N LEU A 114 -2.82 0.44 -12.64
CA LEU A 114 -2.22 1.76 -12.45
C LEU A 114 -0.69 1.69 -12.54
N ILE A 115 -0.06 0.74 -11.82
CA ILE A 115 1.40 0.57 -11.86
C ILE A 115 1.90 0.24 -13.26
N LYS A 116 1.23 -0.69 -13.96
CA LYS A 116 1.57 -1.02 -15.37
C LYS A 116 1.50 0.22 -16.27
N THR A 117 0.48 1.05 -16.10
CA THR A 117 0.29 2.28 -16.87
C THR A 117 1.40 3.30 -16.60
N GLU A 118 1.72 3.54 -15.32
CA GLU A 118 2.79 4.49 -14.95
C GLU A 118 4.18 4.02 -15.42
N MET A 119 4.45 2.71 -15.39
CA MET A 119 5.71 2.14 -15.87
C MET A 119 5.88 2.22 -17.39
N GLN A 120 4.76 2.21 -18.14
CA GLN A 120 4.76 2.32 -19.59
C GLN A 120 4.70 3.78 -20.09
N SER A 121 4.53 4.75 -19.19
CA SER A 121 4.44 6.16 -19.55
C SER A 121 5.78 6.69 -20.08
N ASP A 122 5.74 7.40 -21.21
CA ASP A 122 6.93 8.05 -21.81
C ASP A 122 7.59 9.11 -20.90
N ALA A 123 6.84 9.61 -19.89
CA ALA A 123 7.35 10.54 -18.89
C ALA A 123 8.15 9.85 -17.78
N THR A 124 8.04 8.53 -17.64
CA THR A 124 8.70 7.75 -16.61
C THR A 124 10.09 7.34 -17.08
N THR A 125 11.11 7.71 -16.32
CA THR A 125 12.47 7.18 -16.53
C THR A 125 12.52 5.72 -16.07
N PRO A 126 13.01 4.77 -16.90
CA PRO A 126 13.09 3.36 -16.52
C PRO A 126 13.96 3.18 -15.27
N ASP A 127 13.41 2.56 -14.24
CA ASP A 127 14.12 2.20 -13.02
C ASP A 127 14.10 0.68 -12.84
N LYS A 128 15.27 0.06 -13.10
CA LYS A 128 15.45 -1.39 -12.99
C LYS A 128 15.09 -1.93 -11.60
N ALA A 129 15.27 -1.14 -10.55
CA ALA A 129 14.94 -1.57 -9.19
C ALA A 129 13.42 -1.67 -9.00
N SER A 130 12.67 -0.66 -9.44
CA SER A 130 11.20 -0.67 -9.45
C SER A 130 10.64 -1.78 -10.34
N ASP A 131 11.23 -2.01 -11.52
CA ASP A 131 10.84 -3.09 -12.44
C ASP A 131 10.99 -4.47 -11.78
N ALA A 132 12.14 -4.71 -11.14
CA ALA A 132 12.42 -5.96 -10.45
C ALA A 132 11.51 -6.15 -9.23
N PHE A 133 11.21 -5.09 -8.50
CA PHE A 133 10.33 -5.13 -7.33
C PHE A 133 8.88 -5.44 -7.74
N PHE A 134 8.37 -4.77 -8.77
CA PHE A 134 7.04 -5.04 -9.29
C PHE A 134 6.93 -6.46 -9.86
N SER A 135 7.92 -6.90 -10.65
CA SER A 135 7.97 -8.26 -11.19
C SER A 135 7.97 -9.32 -10.09
N SER A 136 8.69 -9.08 -8.99
CA SER A 136 8.69 -9.97 -7.83
C SER A 136 7.33 -10.00 -7.14
N THR A 137 6.66 -8.85 -7.04
CA THR A 137 5.30 -8.74 -6.49
C THR A 137 4.28 -9.50 -7.34
N LEU A 138 4.32 -9.38 -8.68
CA LEU A 138 3.45 -10.14 -9.58
C LEU A 138 3.69 -11.64 -9.51
N ARG A 139 4.96 -12.06 -9.40
CA ARG A 139 5.31 -13.48 -9.19
C ARG A 139 4.72 -14.02 -7.89
N TYR A 140 4.73 -13.23 -6.82
CA TYR A 140 4.11 -13.59 -5.54
C TYR A 140 2.60 -13.78 -5.69
N VAL A 141 1.90 -12.86 -6.35
CA VAL A 141 0.46 -12.96 -6.63
C VAL A 141 0.15 -14.24 -7.42
N GLN A 142 0.95 -14.54 -8.45
CA GLN A 142 0.80 -15.76 -9.24
C GLN A 142 1.05 -17.03 -8.41
N PHE A 143 2.06 -17.01 -7.54
CA PHE A 143 2.34 -18.10 -6.61
C PHE A 143 1.17 -18.35 -5.66
N GLN A 144 0.57 -17.30 -5.09
CA GLN A 144 -0.60 -17.45 -4.22
C GLN A 144 -1.81 -18.04 -4.94
N LYS A 145 -2.02 -17.69 -6.22
CA LYS A 145 -3.06 -18.27 -7.06
C LYS A 145 -2.88 -19.77 -7.30
N GLN A 146 -1.63 -20.21 -7.49
CA GLN A 146 -1.29 -21.62 -7.74
C GLN A 146 -1.33 -22.49 -6.49
N LYS A 147 -1.20 -21.88 -5.29
CA LYS A 147 -1.20 -22.58 -4.01
C LYS A 147 -2.49 -23.37 -3.73
N GLY A 148 -3.60 -23.04 -4.40
CA GLY A 148 -4.90 -23.67 -4.21
C GLY A 148 -5.55 -23.34 -2.86
N GLY A 149 -6.65 -24.04 -2.56
CA GLY A 149 -7.45 -23.80 -1.35
C GLY A 149 -8.06 -22.39 -1.31
N LEU A 150 -8.48 -21.97 -0.10
CA LEU A 150 -9.15 -20.68 0.12
C LEU A 150 -8.30 -19.49 -0.35
N MET A 151 -6.97 -19.55 -0.20
CA MET A 151 -6.09 -18.46 -0.63
C MET A 151 -6.00 -18.40 -2.16
N GLY A 152 -5.85 -19.54 -2.83
CA GLY A 152 -5.85 -19.59 -4.30
C GLY A 152 -7.15 -19.06 -4.91
N GLU A 153 -8.30 -19.44 -4.34
CA GLU A 153 -9.61 -18.92 -4.73
C GLU A 153 -9.72 -17.40 -4.54
N LYS A 154 -9.23 -16.90 -3.39
CA LYS A 154 -9.21 -15.48 -3.05
C LYS A 154 -8.40 -14.65 -4.05
N TYR A 155 -7.28 -15.18 -4.52
CA TYR A 155 -6.41 -14.57 -5.53
C TYR A 155 -6.89 -14.79 -6.98
N GLY A 156 -7.80 -15.74 -7.21
CA GLY A 156 -8.31 -16.13 -8.53
C GLY A 156 -8.73 -14.96 -9.43
N PRO A 157 -9.50 -13.97 -8.93
CA PRO A 157 -9.95 -12.83 -9.72
C PRO A 157 -8.85 -11.85 -10.16
N ILE A 158 -7.68 -11.88 -9.52
CA ILE A 158 -6.56 -10.98 -9.82
C ILE A 158 -5.83 -11.50 -11.07
N LYS A 159 -5.63 -10.59 -12.03
CA LYS A 159 -4.97 -10.82 -13.32
C LYS A 159 -3.60 -10.14 -13.31
N VAL A 160 -2.55 -10.94 -13.29
CA VAL A 160 -1.15 -10.49 -13.32
C VAL A 160 -0.52 -10.71 -14.68
#